data_AF-A0A202DHY8-F1
#
_entry.id   AF-A0A202DHY8-F1
#
_cell.length_a   1.000
_cell.length_b   1.000
_cell.length_c   1.000
_cell.angle_alpha   90.00
_cell.angle_beta   90.00
_cell.angle_gamma   90.00
#
_symmetry.space_group_name_H-M   'P 1'
#
loop_
_entity.id
_entity.type
_entity.pdbx_description
1 polymer ?
#
loop_
_entity_poly.entity_id
_entity_poly.type
_entity_poly.pdbx_seq_one_letter_code
_entity_poly.pdbx_strand_id
1 'polypeptide(L)'
;MAVFNFVDQTGVAGSLVHAIPDVLSVELFSSGRFELEERAELREAGPGNISRERSRYRDKVDMFVVGSINRISAEDNLLALDVSVINAVNGAVMYAGHHKVNFSGVLNAKAQRMDIAAIAHKIIDAFPMNSSRTGKIIGLTGDSIVINLNETDGARVGMGLLIMAESDSVRDPVTKTSMTPDVYIGEAYIIEVGKVSCKAELAQPKGRISELEAILRRETDLNKRKEYLTEIALEKQRIEEKRSCPIVGDIVRLK
;
A
#
# COMPACT_ATOMS: atom_id res chain seq x y z
N MET A 1 2.67 5.50 -9.12
CA MET A 1 3.06 5.49 -10.53
C MET A 1 4.48 4.95 -10.72
N ALA A 2 4.69 4.01 -11.65
CA ALA A 2 5.97 3.31 -11.87
C ALA A 2 6.48 3.44 -13.31
N VAL A 3 7.81 3.46 -13.50
CA VAL A 3 8.46 3.58 -14.81
C VAL A 3 9.52 2.51 -15.03
N PHE A 4 9.54 1.88 -16.22
CA PHE A 4 10.47 0.80 -16.55
C PHE A 4 11.73 1.30 -17.28
N ASN A 5 12.89 0.72 -16.94
CA ASN A 5 14.11 0.90 -17.70
C ASN A 5 14.91 -0.42 -17.75
N PHE A 6 15.02 -1.03 -18.93
CA PHE A 6 15.71 -2.30 -19.12
C PHE A 6 16.94 -2.12 -20.00
N VAL A 7 18.08 -2.65 -19.56
CA VAL A 7 19.34 -2.59 -20.28
C VAL A 7 19.79 -3.98 -20.70
N ASP A 8 20.18 -4.13 -21.95
CA ASP A 8 20.89 -5.32 -22.42
C ASP A 8 22.39 -5.16 -22.14
N GLN A 9 22.91 -5.89 -21.14
CA GLN A 9 24.35 -5.92 -20.86
C GLN A 9 25.08 -6.97 -21.70
N THR A 10 24.35 -7.89 -22.32
CA THR A 10 24.92 -8.94 -23.17
C THR A 10 25.23 -8.44 -24.58
N GLY A 11 24.54 -7.39 -25.02
CA GLY A 11 24.62 -6.84 -26.38
C GLY A 11 23.98 -7.74 -27.45
N VAL A 12 23.33 -8.84 -27.06
CA VAL A 12 22.76 -9.84 -27.96
C VAL A 12 21.30 -10.19 -27.63
N ALA A 13 20.66 -9.51 -26.68
CA ALA A 13 19.27 -9.77 -26.28
C ALA A 13 18.25 -9.30 -27.32
N GLY A 14 18.63 -8.33 -28.17
CA GLY A 14 17.78 -7.84 -29.26
C GLY A 14 16.41 -7.35 -28.75
N SER A 15 15.32 -7.89 -29.31
CA SER A 15 13.95 -7.48 -28.95
C SER A 15 13.51 -7.89 -27.55
N LEU A 16 14.24 -8.79 -26.86
CA LEU A 16 13.91 -9.20 -25.50
C LEU A 16 13.96 -8.03 -24.51
N VAL A 17 14.85 -7.06 -24.74
CA VAL A 17 14.98 -5.87 -23.88
C VAL A 17 13.70 -5.01 -23.89
N HIS A 18 12.86 -5.16 -24.91
CA HIS A 18 11.56 -4.49 -25.02
C HIS A 18 10.40 -5.41 -24.61
N ALA A 19 10.44 -6.68 -25.00
CA ALA A 19 9.35 -7.62 -24.70
C ALA A 19 9.19 -7.90 -23.20
N ILE A 20 10.30 -7.97 -22.44
CA ILE A 20 10.27 -8.23 -21.00
C ILE A 20 9.56 -7.10 -20.23
N PRO A 21 9.94 -5.81 -20.37
CA PRO A 21 9.22 -4.73 -19.69
C PRO A 21 7.78 -4.58 -20.16
N ASP A 22 7.46 -4.87 -21.44
CA ASP A 22 6.08 -4.87 -21.92
C ASP A 22 5.22 -5.92 -21.19
N VAL A 23 5.72 -7.14 -21.00
CA VAL A 23 4.99 -8.15 -20.22
C VAL A 23 4.93 -7.76 -18.74
N LEU A 24 6.02 -7.31 -18.13
CA LEU A 24 6.03 -6.88 -16.73
C LEU A 24 5.05 -5.74 -16.48
N SER A 25 4.96 -4.77 -17.40
CA SER A 25 4.02 -3.67 -17.29
C SER A 25 2.57 -4.16 -17.31
N VAL A 26 2.21 -5.05 -18.22
CA VAL A 26 0.85 -5.62 -18.27
C VAL A 26 0.50 -6.34 -16.97
N GLU A 27 1.40 -7.16 -16.44
CA GLU A 27 1.15 -7.93 -15.21
C GLU A 27 1.16 -7.05 -13.94
N LEU A 28 2.00 -6.02 -13.89
CA LEU A 28 2.00 -5.06 -12.78
C LEU A 28 0.77 -4.15 -12.82
N PHE A 29 0.33 -3.71 -13.99
CA PHE A 29 -0.89 -2.93 -14.14
C PHE A 29 -2.14 -3.76 -13.82
N SER A 30 -2.21 -5.01 -14.29
CA SER A 30 -3.36 -5.90 -14.05
C SER A 30 -3.59 -6.19 -12.57
N SER A 31 -2.54 -6.08 -11.74
CA SER A 31 -2.67 -6.20 -10.28
C SER A 31 -3.52 -5.08 -9.64
N GLY A 32 -3.74 -3.97 -10.34
CA GLY A 32 -4.43 -2.78 -9.81
C GLY A 32 -3.62 -2.01 -8.77
N ARG A 33 -2.37 -2.40 -8.52
CA ARG A 33 -1.50 -1.80 -7.48
C ARG A 33 -0.50 -0.80 -8.03
N PHE A 34 -0.25 -0.84 -9.33
CA PHE A 34 0.71 0.00 -10.02
C PHE A 34 -0.02 0.76 -11.12
N GLU A 35 -0.07 2.08 -10.98
CA GLU A 35 -0.34 2.95 -12.11
C GLU A 35 0.94 3.08 -12.93
N LEU A 36 0.87 2.93 -14.24
CA LEU A 36 2.04 2.96 -15.10
C LEU A 36 2.05 4.25 -15.91
N GLU A 37 3.15 4.99 -15.84
CA GLU A 37 3.34 6.12 -16.73
C GLU A 37 3.90 5.59 -18.04
N GLU A 38 3.11 5.69 -19.11
CA GLU A 38 3.50 5.26 -20.45
C GLU A 38 4.67 6.12 -20.94
N ARG A 39 5.77 5.49 -21.39
CA ARG A 39 6.93 6.21 -21.90
C ARG A 39 7.54 5.53 -23.12
N ALA A 40 7.30 6.14 -24.28
CA ALA A 40 8.04 5.83 -25.51
C ALA A 40 9.52 6.25 -25.43
N GLU A 41 9.86 7.29 -24.65
CA GLU A 41 11.17 7.97 -24.68
C GLU A 41 12.29 7.30 -23.86
N LEU A 42 11.97 6.44 -22.87
CA LEU A 42 12.99 5.73 -22.08
C LEU A 42 13.57 4.51 -22.79
N ARG A 43 12.96 4.08 -23.90
CA ARG A 43 13.41 2.92 -24.69
C ARG A 43 14.82 3.09 -25.29
N GLU A 44 15.33 4.33 -25.34
CA GLU A 44 16.64 4.68 -25.92
C GLU A 44 17.69 5.06 -24.86
N ALA A 45 17.33 5.08 -23.58
CA ALA A 45 18.23 5.52 -22.52
C ALA A 45 19.18 4.40 -22.08
N GLY A 46 20.43 4.43 -22.56
CA GLY A 46 21.47 3.50 -22.11
C GLY A 46 21.78 3.56 -20.60
N PRO A 47 22.56 2.61 -20.06
CA PRO A 47 22.79 2.42 -18.62
C PRO A 47 23.33 3.65 -17.86
N GLY A 48 24.01 4.58 -18.55
CA GLY A 48 24.51 5.82 -17.97
C GLY A 48 23.45 6.92 -17.74
N ASN A 49 22.23 6.75 -18.27
CA ASN A 49 21.17 7.76 -18.18
C ASN A 49 20.19 7.52 -17.03
N ILE A 50 20.28 6.41 -16.28
CA ILE A 50 19.36 6.09 -15.18
C ILE A 50 19.35 7.21 -14.14
N SER A 51 20.51 7.69 -13.71
CA SER A 51 20.60 8.77 -12.70
C SER A 51 20.03 10.08 -13.21
N ARG A 52 20.23 10.40 -14.50
CA ARG A 52 19.73 11.63 -15.13
C ARG A 52 18.21 11.60 -15.33
N GLU A 53 17.69 10.44 -15.72
CA GLU A 53 16.25 10.19 -15.87
C GLU A 53 15.55 10.14 -14.51
N ARG A 54 16.18 9.59 -13.48
CA ARG A 54 15.66 9.66 -12.10
C ARG A 54 15.44 11.11 -11.66
N SER A 55 16.38 12.01 -11.92
CA SER A 55 16.21 13.43 -11.59
C SER A 55 15.06 14.12 -12.34
N ARG A 56 14.78 13.71 -13.58
CA ARG A 56 13.70 14.31 -14.41
C ARG A 56 12.30 13.90 -13.97
N TYR A 57 12.15 12.70 -13.41
CA TYR A 57 10.84 12.10 -13.10
C TYR A 57 10.61 11.91 -11.61
N ARG A 58 11.55 12.32 -10.76
CA ARG A 58 11.47 12.26 -9.30
C ARG A 58 10.17 12.84 -8.74
N ASP A 59 9.64 13.87 -9.39
CA ASP A 59 8.43 14.58 -8.95
C ASP A 59 7.15 14.07 -9.64
N LYS A 60 7.29 13.13 -10.60
CA LYS A 60 6.17 12.58 -11.38
C LYS A 60 5.84 11.16 -10.98
N VAL A 61 6.84 10.35 -10.63
CA VAL A 61 6.65 8.92 -10.35
C VAL A 61 7.06 8.59 -8.93
N ASP A 62 6.44 7.56 -8.35
CA ASP A 62 6.79 7.10 -7.00
C ASP A 62 7.98 6.13 -7.05
N MET A 63 8.14 5.41 -8.16
CA MET A 63 9.10 4.33 -8.29
C MET A 63 9.59 4.10 -9.72
N PHE A 64 10.78 3.53 -9.82
CA PHE A 64 11.40 3.06 -11.06
C PHE A 64 11.60 1.55 -10.98
N VAL A 65 11.11 0.81 -11.97
CA VAL A 65 11.42 -0.61 -12.18
C VAL A 65 12.57 -0.70 -13.17
N VAL A 66 13.77 -0.99 -12.68
CA VAL A 66 14.97 -1.11 -13.50
C VAL A 66 15.29 -2.58 -13.68
N GLY A 67 15.66 -2.99 -14.88
CA GLY A 67 16.09 -4.34 -15.17
C GLY A 67 17.35 -4.40 -16.02
N SER A 68 18.09 -5.50 -15.92
CA SER A 68 19.18 -5.78 -16.86
C SER A 68 19.25 -7.24 -17.22
N ILE A 69 19.46 -7.51 -18.50
CA ILE A 69 19.75 -8.85 -19.01
C ILE A 69 21.26 -9.02 -18.94
N ASN A 70 21.73 -9.89 -18.06
CA ASN A 70 23.16 -10.02 -17.75
C ASN A 70 23.80 -11.23 -18.42
N ARG A 71 22.99 -12.25 -18.76
CA ARG A 71 23.48 -13.46 -19.40
C ARG A 71 22.38 -14.09 -20.25
N ILE A 72 22.75 -14.60 -21.42
CA ILE A 72 21.90 -15.44 -22.26
C ILE A 72 22.66 -16.74 -22.52
N SER A 73 22.07 -17.87 -22.14
CA SER A 73 22.57 -19.22 -22.44
C SER A 73 21.68 -19.83 -23.51
N ALA A 74 22.16 -19.89 -24.75
CA ALA A 74 21.44 -20.53 -25.86
C ALA A 74 21.34 -22.05 -25.71
N GLU A 75 22.35 -22.68 -25.07
CA GLU A 75 22.36 -24.12 -24.80
C GLU A 75 21.25 -24.51 -23.82
N ASP A 76 21.08 -23.73 -22.75
CA ASP A 76 20.07 -23.99 -21.72
C ASP A 76 18.71 -23.33 -22.01
N ASN A 77 18.60 -22.51 -23.05
CA ASN A 77 17.44 -21.65 -23.33
C ASN A 77 17.06 -20.75 -22.13
N LEU A 78 18.06 -20.25 -21.41
CA LEU A 78 17.89 -19.45 -20.20
C LEU A 78 18.49 -18.05 -20.34
N LEU A 79 17.75 -17.04 -19.88
CA LEU A 79 18.25 -15.70 -19.68
C LEU A 79 18.30 -15.37 -18.18
N ALA A 80 19.34 -14.66 -17.77
CA ALA A 80 19.50 -14.16 -16.41
C ALA A 80 19.16 -12.67 -16.40
N LEU A 81 18.18 -12.32 -15.57
CA LEU A 81 17.61 -10.99 -15.46
C LEU A 81 17.77 -10.50 -14.02
N ASP A 82 18.43 -9.36 -13.84
CA ASP A 82 18.34 -8.60 -12.60
C ASP A 82 17.18 -7.62 -12.70
N VAL A 83 16.34 -7.55 -11.68
CA VAL A 83 15.27 -6.55 -11.59
C VAL A 83 15.34 -5.88 -10.24
N SER A 84 15.26 -4.56 -10.23
CA SER A 84 15.22 -3.74 -9.04
C SER A 84 14.07 -2.74 -9.12
N VAL A 85 13.38 -2.50 -8.01
CA VAL A 85 12.43 -1.41 -7.87
C VAL A 85 13.01 -0.38 -6.92
N ILE A 86 13.10 0.86 -7.38
CA ILE A 86 13.78 1.96 -6.70
C ILE A 86 12.77 3.05 -6.43
N ASN A 87 12.67 3.50 -5.17
CA ASN A 87 11.86 4.65 -4.81
C ASN A 87 12.41 5.90 -5.53
N ALA A 88 11.55 6.60 -6.26
CA ALA A 88 11.97 7.74 -7.06
C ALA A 88 12.46 8.92 -6.21
N VAL A 89 11.82 9.14 -5.06
CA VAL A 89 12.05 10.27 -4.16
C VAL A 89 13.38 10.12 -3.42
N ASN A 90 13.60 9.01 -2.72
CA ASN A 90 14.79 8.85 -1.85
C ASN A 90 15.85 7.93 -2.44
N GLY A 91 15.53 7.18 -3.50
CA GLY A 91 16.45 6.24 -4.12
C GLY A 91 16.68 4.94 -3.39
N ALA A 92 15.92 4.64 -2.35
CA ALA A 92 15.94 3.37 -1.67
C ALA A 92 15.52 2.24 -2.62
N VAL A 93 16.24 1.12 -2.57
CA VAL A 93 15.87 -0.10 -3.28
C VAL A 93 14.76 -0.79 -2.48
N MET A 94 13.56 -0.84 -3.05
CA MET A 94 12.36 -1.44 -2.44
C MET A 94 12.24 -2.92 -2.77
N TYR A 95 12.79 -3.35 -3.91
CA TYR A 95 12.90 -4.74 -4.33
C TYR A 95 14.16 -4.91 -5.15
N ALA A 96 14.86 -6.03 -5.01
CA ALA A 96 15.92 -6.45 -5.92
C ALA A 96 15.92 -7.99 -6.00
N GLY A 97 15.99 -8.51 -7.22
CA GLY A 97 15.96 -9.95 -7.45
C GLY A 97 16.74 -10.35 -8.68
N HIS A 98 17.42 -11.50 -8.57
CA HIS A 98 18.02 -12.20 -9.70
C HIS A 98 17.08 -13.31 -10.17
N HIS A 99 16.77 -13.31 -11.46
CA HIS A 99 15.75 -14.18 -12.04
C HIS A 99 16.28 -14.92 -13.25
N LYS A 100 15.81 -16.16 -13.40
CA LYS A 100 16.02 -16.96 -14.59
C LYS A 100 14.71 -17.00 -15.36
N VAL A 101 14.76 -16.65 -16.63
CA VAL A 101 13.59 -16.68 -17.53
C VAL A 101 13.93 -17.60 -18.68
N ASN A 102 13.08 -18.57 -18.95
CA ASN A 102 13.22 -19.41 -20.12
C ASN A 102 12.90 -18.58 -21.37
N PHE A 103 13.60 -18.81 -22.47
CA PHE A 103 13.25 -18.24 -23.76
C PHE A 103 13.17 -19.32 -24.84
N SER A 104 12.57 -18.99 -25.96
CA SER A 104 12.48 -19.88 -27.12
C SER A 104 12.91 -19.15 -28.38
N GLY A 105 13.50 -19.88 -29.33
CA GLY A 105 13.96 -19.33 -30.61
C GLY A 105 15.39 -18.81 -30.56
N VAL A 106 16.14 -19.06 -31.66
CA VAL A 106 17.57 -18.72 -31.78
C VAL A 106 17.79 -17.34 -32.39
N LEU A 107 16.98 -16.96 -33.38
CA LEU A 107 17.08 -15.66 -34.08
C LEU A 107 16.05 -14.63 -33.62
N ASN A 108 14.89 -15.10 -33.14
CA ASN A 108 13.81 -14.28 -32.60
C ASN A 108 13.48 -14.80 -31.21
N ALA A 109 14.39 -14.57 -30.26
CA ALA A 109 14.23 -15.03 -28.90
C ALA A 109 12.93 -14.45 -28.29
N LYS A 110 12.08 -15.32 -27.78
CA LYS A 110 10.84 -14.97 -27.07
C LYS A 110 10.93 -15.48 -25.65
N ALA A 111 10.98 -14.56 -24.70
CA ALA A 111 10.92 -14.89 -23.29
C ALA A 111 9.56 -15.52 -22.94
N GLN A 112 9.57 -16.53 -22.07
CA GLN A 112 8.36 -17.17 -21.60
C GLN A 112 7.57 -16.21 -20.70
N ARG A 113 6.33 -15.95 -21.11
CA ARG A 113 5.45 -15.00 -20.42
C ARG A 113 5.19 -15.40 -18.96
N MET A 114 5.05 -16.71 -18.67
CA MET A 114 4.78 -17.20 -17.31
C MET A 114 5.92 -16.88 -16.33
N ASP A 115 7.17 -17.02 -16.78
CA ASP A 115 8.33 -16.71 -15.94
C ASP A 115 8.40 -15.21 -15.63
N ILE A 116 8.11 -14.35 -16.62
CA ILE A 116 8.04 -12.91 -16.42
C ILE A 116 6.89 -12.52 -15.49
N ALA A 117 5.72 -13.16 -15.63
CA ALA A 117 4.58 -12.95 -14.73
C ALA A 117 4.92 -13.36 -13.29
N ALA A 118 5.68 -14.44 -13.09
CA ALA A 118 6.16 -14.84 -11.77
C ALA A 118 7.10 -13.78 -11.15
N ILE A 119 7.89 -13.07 -11.96
CA ILE A 119 8.71 -11.94 -11.49
C ILE A 119 7.80 -10.76 -11.09
N ALA A 120 6.79 -10.43 -11.90
CA ALA A 120 5.82 -9.40 -11.56
C ALA A 120 5.12 -9.69 -10.23
N HIS A 121 4.72 -10.94 -9.98
CA HIS A 121 4.14 -11.34 -8.69
C HIS A 121 5.10 -11.18 -7.51
N LYS A 122 6.39 -11.53 -7.67
CA LYS A 122 7.40 -11.28 -6.62
C LYS A 122 7.58 -9.80 -6.33
N ILE A 123 7.55 -8.97 -7.38
CA ILE A 123 7.56 -7.51 -7.22
C ILE A 123 6.31 -7.09 -6.45
N ILE A 124 5.12 -7.47 -6.90
CA ILE A 124 3.82 -7.17 -6.24
C ILE A 124 3.87 -7.53 -4.75
N ASP A 125 4.30 -8.75 -4.41
CA ASP A 125 4.35 -9.26 -3.04
C ASP A 125 5.36 -8.52 -2.16
N ALA A 126 6.38 -7.90 -2.75
CA ALA A 126 7.35 -7.09 -2.01
C ALA A 126 6.80 -5.73 -1.56
N PHE A 127 5.75 -5.24 -2.20
CA PHE A 127 5.05 -4.04 -1.74
C PHE A 127 3.94 -4.45 -0.76
N PRO A 128 3.70 -3.71 0.32
CA PRO A 128 2.46 -3.85 1.07
C PRO A 128 1.28 -3.49 0.15
N MET A 129 0.19 -4.25 0.19
CA MET A 129 -1.01 -3.89 -0.56
C MET A 129 -1.55 -2.58 0.01
N ASN A 130 -1.64 -1.55 -0.83
CA ASN A 130 -2.58 -0.43 -0.66
C ASN A 130 -4.04 -0.91 -0.86
N SER A 131 -4.37 -2.09 -0.32
CA SER A 131 -5.70 -2.22 0.26
C SER A 131 -5.82 -1.14 1.32
N SER A 132 -7.03 -0.65 1.55
CA SER A 132 -7.47 0.18 2.67
C SER A 132 -7.18 -0.39 4.08
N ARG A 133 -6.21 -1.31 4.20
CA ARG A 133 -5.80 -2.04 5.38
C ARG A 133 -4.73 -1.29 6.17
N THR A 134 -4.92 0.02 6.32
CA THR A 134 -4.32 0.72 7.45
C THR A 134 -4.96 0.12 8.70
N GLY A 135 -4.19 -0.66 9.44
CA GLY A 135 -4.63 -1.23 10.70
C GLY A 135 -4.80 -0.12 11.73
N LYS A 136 -5.97 -0.05 12.36
CA LYS A 136 -6.20 0.76 13.55
C LYS A 136 -5.64 0.03 14.76
N ILE A 137 -4.92 0.77 15.59
CA ILE A 137 -4.51 0.29 16.91
C ILE A 137 -5.75 0.29 17.78
N ILE A 138 -6.16 -0.90 18.22
CA ILE A 138 -7.36 -1.12 19.05
C ILE A 138 -7.01 -1.43 20.50
N GLY A 139 -5.73 -1.62 20.80
CA GLY A 139 -5.24 -1.86 22.16
C GLY A 139 -3.76 -1.60 22.29
N LEU A 140 -3.34 -1.25 23.51
CA LEU A 140 -1.96 -1.03 23.90
C LEU A 140 -1.76 -1.63 25.30
N THR A 141 -0.70 -2.40 25.50
CA THR A 141 -0.34 -3.02 26.77
C THR A 141 1.17 -3.08 26.90
N GLY A 142 1.73 -2.17 27.71
CA GLY A 142 3.18 -1.98 27.78
C GLY A 142 3.75 -1.59 26.41
N ASP A 143 4.74 -2.33 25.93
CA ASP A 143 5.37 -2.09 24.62
C ASP A 143 4.68 -2.87 23.47
N SER A 144 3.56 -3.53 23.75
CA SER A 144 2.78 -4.27 22.75
C SER A 144 1.51 -3.52 22.33
N ILE A 145 1.24 -3.47 21.03
CA ILE A 145 -0.01 -2.97 20.44
C ILE A 145 -0.82 -4.11 19.82
N VAL A 146 -2.13 -3.93 19.82
CA VAL A 146 -3.09 -4.81 19.12
C VAL A 146 -3.69 -4.03 17.98
N ILE A 147 -3.66 -4.61 16.79
CA ILE A 147 -4.05 -3.97 15.54
C ILE A 147 -5.13 -4.81 14.89
N ASN A 148 -6.18 -4.17 14.35
CA ASN A 148 -7.27 -4.86 13.67
C ASN A 148 -6.91 -5.35 12.25
N LEU A 149 -5.76 -6.02 12.11
CA LEU A 149 -5.32 -6.68 10.89
C LEU A 149 -5.17 -8.19 11.16
N ASN A 150 -5.53 -9.02 10.19
CA ASN A 150 -5.39 -10.47 10.26
C ASN A 150 -4.65 -11.05 9.04
N GLU A 151 -4.57 -12.38 8.95
CA GLU A 151 -3.89 -13.07 7.83
C GLU A 151 -4.56 -12.79 6.47
N THR A 152 -5.90 -12.71 6.42
CA THR A 152 -6.61 -12.33 5.19
C THR A 152 -6.32 -10.89 4.79
N ASP A 153 -5.95 -10.06 5.78
CA ASP A 153 -5.45 -8.71 5.60
C ASP A 153 -4.00 -8.64 5.07
N GLY A 154 -3.32 -9.78 5.00
CA GLY A 154 -1.93 -9.89 4.60
C GLY A 154 -0.94 -9.70 5.76
N ALA A 155 -1.43 -9.62 7.01
CA ALA A 155 -0.56 -9.54 8.18
C ALA A 155 0.26 -10.83 8.33
N ARG A 156 1.57 -10.69 8.55
CA ARG A 156 2.50 -11.81 8.76
C ARG A 156 3.41 -11.53 9.94
N VAL A 157 3.76 -12.58 10.68
CA VAL A 157 4.77 -12.48 11.75
C VAL A 157 6.10 -12.00 11.15
N GLY A 158 6.76 -11.05 11.82
CA GLY A 158 7.98 -10.39 11.39
C GLY A 158 7.77 -9.18 10.47
N MET A 159 6.54 -8.90 10.04
CA MET A 159 6.24 -7.72 9.21
C MET A 159 6.41 -6.43 10.03
N GLY A 160 7.16 -5.48 9.48
CA GLY A 160 7.30 -4.14 10.05
C GLY A 160 6.11 -3.24 9.73
N LEU A 161 5.78 -2.36 10.67
CA LEU A 161 4.65 -1.44 10.62
C LEU A 161 5.12 -0.02 10.93
N LEU A 162 4.58 0.95 10.20
CA LEU A 162 4.71 2.36 10.51
C LEU A 162 3.47 2.82 11.27
N ILE A 163 3.67 3.44 12.42
CA ILE A 163 2.60 3.99 13.25
C ILE A 163 2.47 5.47 12.96
N MET A 164 1.28 5.86 12.52
CA MET A 164 0.91 7.24 12.23
C MET A 164 -0.24 7.66 13.15
N ALA A 165 -0.29 8.95 13.50
CA ALA A 165 -1.41 9.57 14.19
C ALA A 165 -1.97 10.71 13.36
N GLU A 166 -3.29 10.79 13.25
CA GLU A 166 -3.95 11.95 12.65
C GLU A 166 -3.70 13.20 13.52
N SER A 167 -3.14 14.27 12.95
CA SER A 167 -3.03 15.55 13.65
C SER A 167 -4.34 16.33 13.64
N ASP A 168 -4.38 17.47 14.34
CA ASP A 168 -5.47 18.42 14.16
C ASP A 168 -5.58 18.84 12.68
N SER A 169 -6.82 18.87 12.19
CA SER A 169 -7.09 19.24 10.81
C SER A 169 -6.81 20.73 10.59
N VAL A 170 -5.87 21.06 9.72
CA VAL A 170 -5.63 22.44 9.30
C VAL A 170 -6.53 22.71 8.09
N ARG A 171 -7.43 23.68 8.23
CA ARG A 171 -8.26 24.12 7.10
C ARG A 171 -7.51 25.20 6.35
N ASP A 172 -7.21 24.95 5.08
CA ASP A 172 -6.68 25.97 4.20
C ASP A 172 -7.71 27.11 4.09
N PRO A 173 -7.33 28.35 4.45
CA PRO A 173 -8.27 29.46 4.48
C PRO A 173 -8.76 29.87 3.09
N VAL A 174 -7.99 29.58 2.03
CA VAL A 174 -8.25 29.95 0.64
C VAL A 174 -9.10 28.88 -0.05
N THR A 175 -8.64 27.63 -0.05
CA THR A 175 -9.32 26.54 -0.77
C THR A 175 -10.43 25.89 0.06
N LYS A 176 -10.51 26.20 1.35
CA LYS A 176 -11.41 25.59 2.34
C LYS A 176 -11.23 24.08 2.52
N THR A 177 -10.24 23.47 1.86
CA THR A 177 -9.89 22.05 2.05
C THR A 177 -9.31 21.84 3.43
N SER A 178 -9.74 20.77 4.07
CA SER A 178 -9.20 20.33 5.36
C SER A 178 -8.07 19.36 5.07
N MET A 179 -6.87 19.69 5.53
CA MET A 179 -5.72 18.80 5.50
C MET A 179 -5.47 18.30 6.91
N THR A 180 -5.51 16.98 7.08
CA THR A 180 -5.17 16.33 8.33
C THR A 180 -3.84 15.63 8.10
N PRO A 181 -2.69 16.27 8.38
CA PRO A 181 -1.42 15.62 8.18
C PRO A 181 -1.26 14.47 9.16
N ASP A 182 -0.85 13.31 8.65
CA ASP A 182 -0.47 12.17 9.48
C ASP A 182 0.91 12.44 10.09
N VAL A 183 1.02 12.30 11.41
CA VAL A 183 2.27 12.45 12.16
C VAL A 183 2.86 11.07 12.39
N TYR A 184 4.11 10.88 11.96
CA TYR A 184 4.84 9.65 12.26
C TYR A 184 5.16 9.56 13.76
N ILE A 185 4.69 8.49 14.39
CA ILE A 185 4.86 8.23 15.82
C ILE A 185 6.00 7.25 16.07
N GLY A 186 6.09 6.17 15.30
CA GLY A 186 7.13 5.17 15.46
C GLY A 186 6.95 3.93 14.59
N GLU A 187 7.71 2.88 14.92
CA GLU A 187 7.71 1.59 14.24
C GLU A 187 7.33 0.46 15.19
N ALA A 188 6.73 -0.60 14.63
CA ALA A 188 6.44 -1.84 15.34
C ALA A 188 6.64 -3.05 14.43
N TYR A 189 6.75 -4.24 15.02
CA TYR A 189 6.85 -5.50 14.29
C TYR A 189 5.78 -6.47 14.76
N ILE A 190 5.09 -7.11 13.83
CA ILE A 190 4.06 -8.11 14.15
C ILE A 190 4.73 -9.35 14.76
N ILE A 191 4.33 -9.70 15.98
CA ILE A 191 4.84 -10.87 16.71
C ILE A 191 3.83 -12.03 16.71
N GLU A 192 2.55 -11.75 16.50
CA GLU A 192 1.48 -12.75 16.47
C GLU A 192 0.36 -12.32 15.52
N VAL A 193 -0.15 -13.24 14.70
CA VAL A 193 -1.30 -12.99 13.81
C VAL A 193 -2.45 -13.90 14.22
N GLY A 194 -3.53 -13.29 14.68
CA GLY A 194 -4.78 -13.98 15.03
C GLY A 194 -5.80 -13.93 13.89
N LYS A 195 -6.98 -14.50 14.15
CA LYS A 195 -8.08 -14.57 13.16
C LYS A 195 -8.68 -13.21 12.80
N VAL A 196 -8.68 -12.27 13.75
CA VAL A 196 -9.36 -10.97 13.62
C VAL A 196 -8.44 -9.78 13.87
N SER A 197 -7.28 -10.01 14.48
CA SER A 197 -6.33 -8.99 14.88
C SER A 197 -4.93 -9.60 14.95
N CYS A 198 -3.92 -8.73 14.97
CA CYS A 198 -2.54 -9.11 15.18
C CYS A 198 -1.97 -8.33 16.36
N LYS A 199 -0.94 -8.90 16.98
CA LYS A 199 -0.17 -8.28 18.05
C LYS A 199 1.17 -7.85 17.47
N ALA A 200 1.58 -6.63 17.75
CA ALA A 200 2.88 -6.09 17.35
C ALA A 200 3.62 -5.51 18.55
N GLU A 201 4.94 -5.52 18.50
CA GLU A 201 5.83 -4.97 19.53
C GLU A 201 6.54 -3.72 18.99
N LEU A 202 6.61 -2.66 19.80
CA LEU A 202 7.21 -1.40 19.42
C LEU A 202 8.74 -1.53 19.25
N ALA A 203 9.27 -1.00 18.14
CA ALA A 203 10.69 -1.08 17.79
C ALA A 203 11.60 -0.21 18.68
N GLN A 204 11.06 0.85 19.30
CA GLN A 204 11.80 1.76 20.16
C GLN A 204 11.07 2.01 21.49
N PRO A 205 11.74 1.89 22.65
CA PRO A 205 11.08 2.10 23.94
C PRO A 205 11.01 3.59 24.34
N LYS A 206 9.85 3.95 24.90
CA LYS A 206 9.61 4.96 25.96
C LYS A 206 9.42 6.44 25.60
N GLY A 207 9.89 6.96 24.46
CA GLY A 207 9.77 8.41 24.18
C GLY A 207 8.37 8.89 23.77
N ARG A 208 7.63 8.07 23.02
CA ARG A 208 6.35 8.47 22.37
C ARG A 208 5.16 7.58 22.71
N ILE A 209 5.35 6.60 23.61
CA ILE A 209 4.26 5.74 24.10
C ILE A 209 3.16 6.59 24.76
N SER A 210 3.55 7.65 25.47
CA SER A 210 2.61 8.59 26.09
C SER A 210 1.73 9.32 25.07
N GLU A 211 2.23 9.60 23.87
CA GLU A 211 1.43 10.23 22.80
C GLU A 211 0.40 9.22 22.25
N LEU A 212 0.83 7.98 22.05
CA LEU A 212 -0.02 6.86 21.65
C LEU A 212 -1.14 6.56 22.66
N GLU A 213 -0.80 6.52 23.95
CA GLU A 213 -1.76 6.37 25.04
C GLU A 213 -2.76 7.54 25.08
N ALA A 214 -2.29 8.77 24.88
CA ALA A 214 -3.15 9.95 24.85
C ALA A 214 -4.13 9.91 23.67
N ILE A 215 -3.70 9.45 22.49
CA ILE A 215 -4.54 9.29 21.31
C ILE A 215 -5.63 8.24 21.56
N LEU A 216 -5.25 7.05 22.04
CA LEU A 216 -6.19 5.96 22.31
C LEU A 216 -7.25 6.35 23.36
N ARG A 217 -6.86 7.08 24.41
CA ARG A 217 -7.81 7.60 25.41
C ARG A 217 -8.79 8.58 24.80
N ARG A 218 -8.32 9.53 23.98
CA ARG A 218 -9.18 10.50 23.28
C ARG A 218 -10.20 9.82 22.37
N GLU A 219 -9.79 8.81 21.60
CA GLU A 219 -10.71 8.06 20.75
C GLU A 219 -11.76 7.29 21.56
N THR A 220 -11.35 6.66 22.67
CA THR A 220 -12.25 5.95 23.56
C THR A 220 -13.33 6.89 24.14
N ASP A 221 -12.93 8.09 24.56
CA ASP A 221 -13.84 9.10 25.09
C ASP A 221 -14.77 9.67 24.00
N LEU A 222 -14.26 9.86 22.78
CA LEU A 222 -15.07 10.27 21.62
C LEU A 222 -16.12 9.23 21.26
N ASN A 223 -15.77 7.94 21.29
CA ASN A 223 -16.71 6.85 20.99
C ASN A 223 -17.82 6.76 22.05
N LYS A 224 -17.47 6.82 23.35
CA LYS A 224 -18.47 6.90 24.44
C LYS A 224 -19.40 8.10 24.27
N ARG A 225 -18.86 9.25 23.84
CA ARG A 225 -19.68 10.45 23.60
C ARG A 225 -20.62 10.28 22.41
N LYS A 226 -20.19 9.60 21.34
CA LYS A 226 -21.05 9.28 20.19
C LYS A 226 -22.18 8.35 20.59
N GLU A 227 -21.89 7.28 21.34
CA GLU A 227 -22.90 6.34 21.86
C GLU A 227 -23.96 7.08 22.69
N TYR A 228 -23.52 7.93 23.62
CA TYR A 228 -24.43 8.74 24.43
C TYR A 228 -25.32 9.68 23.60
N LEU A 229 -24.77 10.31 22.56
CA LEU A 229 -25.55 11.17 21.66
C LEU A 229 -26.56 10.38 20.83
N THR A 230 -26.22 9.16 20.41
CA THR A 230 -27.14 8.25 19.73
C THR A 230 -28.29 7.83 20.64
N GLU A 231 -28.01 7.52 21.91
CA GLU A 231 -29.06 7.22 22.91
C GLU A 231 -30.01 8.40 23.11
N ILE A 232 -29.49 9.63 23.22
CA ILE A 232 -30.32 10.84 23.32
C ILE A 232 -31.20 11.02 22.08
N ALA A 233 -30.67 10.76 20.88
CA ALA A 233 -31.42 10.89 19.64
C ALA A 233 -32.58 9.88 19.58
N LEU A 234 -32.33 8.63 19.97
CA LEU A 234 -33.35 7.58 20.05
C LEU A 234 -34.44 7.90 21.07
N GLU A 235 -34.07 8.44 22.24
CA GLU A 235 -35.05 8.81 23.27
C GLU A 235 -35.90 10.02 22.83
N LYS A 236 -35.32 11.00 22.13
CA LYS A 236 -36.09 12.09 21.52
C LYS A 236 -37.12 11.57 20.51
N GLN A 237 -36.72 10.64 19.65
CA GLN A 237 -37.62 10.01 18.68
C GLN A 237 -38.79 9.30 19.38
N ARG A 238 -38.52 8.54 20.46
CA ARG A 238 -39.57 7.88 21.25
C ARG A 238 -40.55 8.86 21.89
N ILE A 239 -40.07 10.02 22.35
CA ILE A 239 -40.92 11.07 22.93
C ILE A 239 -41.81 11.69 21.84
N GLU A 240 -41.27 11.92 20.65
CA GLU A 240 -42.04 12.43 19.51
C GLU A 240 -43.12 11.42 19.06
N GLU A 241 -42.78 10.14 18.98
CA GLU A 241 -43.73 9.06 18.66
C GLU A 241 -44.87 9.00 19.71
N LYS A 242 -44.56 9.09 21.00
CA LYS A 242 -45.58 9.17 22.08
C LYS A 242 -46.47 10.41 21.98
N ARG A 243 -45.94 11.54 21.51
CA ARG A 243 -46.72 12.77 21.30
C ARG A 243 -47.59 12.70 20.04
N SER A 244 -47.24 11.84 19.09
CA SER A 244 -47.98 11.64 17.85
C SER A 244 -49.15 10.65 17.94
N CYS A 245 -49.30 9.93 19.08
CA CYS A 245 -50.50 9.15 19.34
C CYS A 245 -51.71 10.09 19.52
N PRO A 246 -52.72 10.06 18.64
CA PRO A 246 -53.94 10.81 18.86
C PRO A 246 -54.62 10.26 20.10
N ILE A 247 -54.99 11.14 21.04
CA ILE A 247 -55.93 10.82 22.10
C ILE A 247 -57.25 10.49 21.38
N VAL A 248 -57.52 9.20 21.17
CA VAL A 248 -58.85 8.73 20.76
C VAL A 248 -59.75 8.89 21.98
N GLY A 249 -60.27 10.10 22.14
CA GLY A 249 -61.37 10.36 23.06
C GLY A 249 -62.64 9.78 22.44
N ASP A 250 -63.07 8.62 22.92
CA ASP A 250 -64.39 8.10 22.62
C ASP A 250 -65.44 9.10 23.13
N ILE A 251 -66.10 9.79 22.20
CA ILE A 251 -67.29 10.59 22.50
C ILE A 251 -68.44 9.59 22.68
N VAL A 252 -68.67 9.17 23.92
CA VAL A 252 -69.89 8.45 24.29
C VAL A 252 -71.06 9.43 24.24
N ARG A 253 -71.88 9.36 23.18
CA ARG A 253 -73.19 10.04 23.14
C ARG A 253 -74.22 9.19 23.88
N LEU A 254 -74.71 9.70 25.00
CA LEU A 254 -75.89 9.17 25.67
C LEU A 254 -77.15 9.55 24.86
N LYS A 255 -78.02 8.57 24.64
CA LYS A 255 -79.40 8.78 24.18
C LYS A 255 -80.28 9.23 25.34
#